data_AF-A0A1E4BD32-F1
#
_entry.id   AF-A0A1E4BD32-F1
#
_cell.length_a   1.000
_cell.length_b   1.000
_cell.length_c   1.000
_cell.angle_alpha   90.00
_cell.angle_beta   90.00
_cell.angle_gamma   90.00
#
_symmetry.space_group_name_H-M   'P 1'
#
loop_
_entity.id
_entity.type
_entity.pdbx_description
1 polymer ?
#
loop_
_entity_poly.entity_id
_entity_poly.type
_entity_poly.pdbx_seq_one_letter_code
_entity_poly.pdbx_strand_id
1 'polypeptide(L)'
;MHRRPIVKAAFDQARFGATRILNVRDPLLSGAEAVRRADGWIRAKQVERAEEVLVITGRGAGSPGQEPVVREAVRKLLGRLRRQGVVAEFREHTPGSFAVRLASLRAMFEAPPRTRDGGASRPSRRAARTPATLPGLEPETLALLRRLAIHSLDSLGIAAPDEAFIGNEMARKFSLLARAAGGQPSEDMLRTALHHALLEYEDGDA
;
A
#
# COMPACT_ATOMS: atom_id res chain seq x y z
N MET A 1 -5.99 -22.56 -27.41
CA MET A 1 -4.82 -23.26 -26.81
C MET A 1 -4.72 -22.91 -25.33
N HIS A 2 -5.08 -23.83 -24.42
CA HIS A 2 -4.81 -23.66 -22.99
C HIS A 2 -3.34 -24.02 -22.72
N ARG A 3 -2.51 -23.03 -22.35
CA ARG A 3 -1.12 -23.31 -21.93
C ARG A 3 -1.13 -24.20 -20.68
N ARG A 4 -0.24 -25.21 -20.63
CA ARG A 4 -0.11 -26.09 -19.46
C ARG A 4 0.18 -25.26 -18.19
N PRO A 5 -0.40 -25.60 -17.01
CA PRO A 5 -0.29 -24.79 -15.78
C PRO A 5 1.14 -24.49 -15.34
N ILE A 6 2.05 -25.45 -15.50
CA ILE A 6 3.48 -25.33 -15.16
C ILE A 6 4.16 -24.28 -16.04
N VAL A 7 3.86 -24.28 -17.34
CA VAL A 7 4.41 -23.31 -18.29
C VAL A 7 3.93 -21.89 -17.95
N LYS A 8 2.64 -21.75 -17.58
CA LYS A 8 2.09 -20.46 -17.14
C LYS A 8 2.79 -19.93 -15.88
N ALA A 9 2.99 -20.80 -14.88
CA ALA A 9 3.67 -20.43 -13.65
C ALA A 9 5.12 -19.97 -13.91
N ALA A 10 5.83 -20.64 -14.82
CA ALA A 10 7.18 -20.24 -15.22
C ALA A 10 7.22 -18.86 -15.89
N PHE A 11 6.25 -18.54 -16.78
CA PHE A 11 6.13 -17.21 -17.37
C PHE A 11 5.77 -16.13 -16.35
N ASP A 12 4.85 -16.44 -15.42
CA ASP A 12 4.48 -15.51 -14.34
C ASP A 12 5.70 -15.24 -13.43
N GLN A 13 6.47 -16.26 -13.07
CA GLN A 13 7.72 -16.09 -12.30
C GLN A 13 8.80 -15.31 -13.07
N ALA A 14 8.95 -15.54 -14.37
CA ALA A 14 9.93 -14.81 -15.19
C ALA A 14 9.58 -13.31 -15.30
N ARG A 15 8.28 -12.97 -15.33
CA ARG A 15 7.82 -11.57 -15.43
C ARG A 15 7.88 -10.84 -14.10
N PHE A 16 7.29 -11.41 -13.05
CA PHE A 16 7.09 -10.73 -11.78
C PHE A 16 8.23 -11.03 -10.79
N GLY A 17 8.91 -12.16 -10.93
CA GLY A 17 9.82 -12.68 -9.92
C GLY A 17 9.06 -13.44 -8.81
N ALA A 18 9.71 -14.47 -8.25
CA ALA A 18 9.07 -15.36 -7.27
C ALA A 18 8.56 -14.65 -6.01
N THR A 19 9.22 -13.56 -5.60
CA THR A 19 8.86 -12.80 -4.38
C THR A 19 7.69 -11.83 -4.59
N ARG A 20 7.27 -11.58 -5.83
CA ARG A 20 6.22 -10.61 -6.19
C ARG A 20 4.94 -11.28 -6.69
N ILE A 21 4.74 -12.54 -6.32
CA ILE A 21 3.52 -13.30 -6.63
C ILE A 21 2.87 -13.73 -5.32
N LEU A 22 1.64 -13.26 -5.09
CA LEU A 22 0.82 -13.69 -3.97
C LEU A 22 -0.31 -14.59 -4.46
N ASN A 23 -0.36 -15.81 -3.96
CA ASN A 23 -1.51 -16.67 -4.12
C ASN A 23 -2.39 -16.61 -2.87
N VAL A 24 -3.62 -16.11 -3.02
CA VAL A 24 -4.65 -16.13 -1.95
C VAL A 24 -5.65 -17.26 -2.13
N ARG A 25 -5.41 -18.17 -3.09
CA ARG A 25 -6.15 -19.42 -3.26
C ARG A 25 -5.72 -20.40 -2.19
N ASP A 26 -6.51 -20.45 -1.13
CA ASP A 26 -6.43 -21.48 -0.10
C ASP A 26 -7.87 -21.88 0.23
N PRO A 27 -8.23 -23.18 0.13
CA PRO A 27 -9.59 -23.67 0.40
C PRO A 27 -10.14 -23.29 1.77
N LEU A 28 -9.25 -22.93 2.71
CA LEU A 28 -9.60 -22.59 4.09
C LEU A 28 -9.70 -21.08 4.34
N LEU A 29 -9.29 -20.22 3.41
CA LEU A 29 -9.36 -18.76 3.59
C LEU A 29 -10.74 -18.22 3.24
N SER A 30 -11.38 -17.58 4.22
CA SER A 30 -12.54 -16.73 3.94
C SER A 30 -12.16 -15.55 3.04
N GLY A 31 -13.13 -14.99 2.30
CA GLY A 31 -12.89 -13.79 1.50
C GLY A 31 -12.35 -12.60 2.31
N ALA A 32 -12.71 -12.50 3.60
CA ALA A 32 -12.16 -11.45 4.48
C ALA A 32 -10.69 -11.69 4.83
N GLU A 33 -10.29 -12.94 5.03
CA GLU A 33 -8.89 -13.31 5.31
C GLU A 33 -8.01 -13.12 4.07
N ALA A 34 -8.49 -13.56 2.90
CA ALA A 34 -7.80 -13.32 1.62
C ALA A 34 -7.57 -11.82 1.39
N VAL A 35 -8.55 -10.97 1.71
CA VAL A 35 -8.40 -9.51 1.63
C VAL A 35 -7.37 -9.00 2.64
N ARG A 36 -7.39 -9.43 3.91
CA ARG A 36 -6.40 -8.99 4.91
C ARG A 36 -4.98 -9.34 4.47
N ARG A 37 -4.77 -10.57 4.01
CA ARG A 37 -3.47 -11.05 3.52
C ARG A 37 -3.01 -10.26 2.30
N ALA A 38 -3.88 -10.03 1.32
CA ALA A 38 -3.56 -9.23 0.15
C ALA A 38 -3.25 -7.77 0.51
N ASP A 39 -4.02 -7.16 1.42
CA ASP A 39 -3.85 -5.77 1.86
C ASP A 39 -2.47 -5.57 2.50
N GLY A 40 -2.12 -6.39 3.49
CA GLY A 40 -0.81 -6.31 4.17
C GLY A 40 0.35 -6.57 3.21
N TRP A 41 0.23 -7.61 2.37
CA TRP A 41 1.30 -7.97 1.45
C TRP A 41 1.55 -6.91 0.36
N ILE A 42 0.49 -6.35 -0.26
CA ILE A 42 0.65 -5.32 -1.28
C ILE A 42 1.34 -4.08 -0.71
N ARG A 43 0.98 -3.68 0.52
CA ARG A 43 1.60 -2.52 1.17
C ARG A 43 3.05 -2.78 1.55
N ALA A 44 3.37 -3.98 2.03
CA ALA A 44 4.76 -4.39 2.26
C ALA A 44 5.57 -4.30 0.95
N LYS A 45 5.01 -4.76 -0.17
CA LYS A 45 5.67 -4.65 -1.48
C LYS A 45 5.87 -3.22 -1.96
N GLN A 46 5.00 -2.29 -1.56
CA GLN A 46 5.21 -0.88 -1.84
C GLN A 46 6.41 -0.34 -1.05
N VAL A 47 6.52 -0.69 0.23
CA VAL A 47 7.68 -0.31 1.06
C VAL A 47 8.96 -0.89 0.50
N GLU A 48 8.94 -2.13 -0.01
CA GLU A 48 10.07 -2.75 -0.72
C GLU A 48 10.36 -2.15 -2.11
N ARG A 49 9.67 -1.08 -2.52
CA ARG A 49 9.77 -0.45 -3.86
C ARG A 49 9.56 -1.42 -5.03
N ALA A 50 8.71 -2.44 -4.87
CA ALA A 50 8.36 -3.31 -5.99
C ALA A 50 7.50 -2.56 -7.02
N GLU A 51 7.87 -2.60 -8.31
CA GLU A 51 7.14 -1.88 -9.35
C GLU A 51 5.80 -2.55 -9.70
N GLU A 52 5.83 -3.86 -9.96
CA GLU A 52 4.67 -4.66 -10.38
C GLU A 52 4.60 -5.96 -9.56
N VAL A 53 3.38 -6.33 -9.14
CA VAL A 53 3.09 -7.56 -8.39
C VAL A 53 1.92 -8.32 -9.01
N LEU A 54 1.87 -9.64 -8.80
CA LEU A 54 0.78 -10.50 -9.24
C LEU A 54 -0.01 -11.04 -8.05
N VAL A 55 -1.34 -10.85 -8.05
CA VAL A 55 -2.24 -11.42 -7.04
C VAL A 55 -3.14 -12.47 -7.70
N ILE A 56 -3.04 -13.72 -7.27
CA ILE A 56 -3.80 -14.85 -7.79
C ILE A 56 -4.97 -15.14 -6.84
N THR A 57 -6.20 -15.03 -7.34
CA THR A 57 -7.46 -15.17 -6.59
C THR A 57 -8.24 -16.45 -6.88
N GLY A 58 -7.85 -17.23 -7.89
CA GLY A 58 -8.59 -18.41 -8.36
C GLY A 58 -9.51 -18.11 -9.56
N ARG A 59 -9.82 -19.13 -10.39
CA ARG A 59 -10.50 -19.01 -11.68
C ARG A 59 -12.01 -18.79 -11.51
N GLY A 60 -12.51 -17.62 -11.92
CA GLY A 60 -13.95 -17.44 -12.12
C GLY A 60 -14.48 -18.44 -13.15
N ALA A 61 -15.55 -19.15 -12.77
CA ALA A 61 -16.28 -20.21 -13.49
C ALA A 61 -15.64 -21.62 -13.44
N GLY A 62 -16.15 -22.47 -12.53
CA GLY A 62 -16.02 -23.92 -12.62
C GLY A 62 -15.83 -24.71 -11.33
N SER A 63 -15.52 -24.09 -10.18
CA SER A 63 -15.27 -24.84 -8.94
C SER A 63 -16.52 -24.90 -8.04
N PRO A 64 -16.86 -26.07 -7.45
CA PRO A 64 -17.84 -26.15 -6.38
C PRO A 64 -17.30 -25.40 -5.14
N GLY A 65 -17.94 -24.27 -4.77
CA GLY A 65 -17.68 -23.58 -3.49
C GLY A 65 -17.06 -22.16 -3.54
N GLN A 66 -17.74 -21.18 -4.15
CA GLN A 66 -17.57 -19.74 -3.82
C GLN A 66 -16.34 -18.98 -4.39
N GLU A 67 -15.84 -19.33 -5.58
CA GLU A 67 -14.74 -18.61 -6.28
C GLU A 67 -15.03 -17.14 -6.72
N PRO A 68 -16.28 -16.67 -6.96
CA PRO A 68 -16.55 -15.27 -7.31
C PRO A 68 -16.29 -14.27 -6.17
N VAL A 69 -16.38 -14.71 -4.91
CA VAL A 69 -16.36 -13.81 -3.74
C VAL A 69 -14.97 -13.26 -3.48
N VAL A 70 -13.93 -14.10 -3.56
CA VAL A 70 -12.53 -13.68 -3.32
C VAL A 70 -12.06 -12.73 -4.41
N ARG A 71 -12.31 -13.06 -5.69
CA ARG A 71 -11.90 -12.21 -6.82
C ARG A 71 -12.51 -10.80 -6.70
N GLU A 72 -13.82 -10.71 -6.47
CA GLU A 72 -14.48 -9.41 -6.35
C GLU A 72 -14.07 -8.66 -5.07
N ALA A 73 -13.81 -9.37 -3.97
CA ALA A 73 -13.30 -8.76 -2.75
C ALA A 73 -11.90 -8.16 -2.94
N VAL A 74 -11.01 -8.87 -3.63
CA VAL A 74 -9.66 -8.39 -3.99
C VAL A 74 -9.76 -7.24 -4.99
N ARG A 75 -10.63 -7.30 -6.00
CA ARG A 75 -10.88 -6.17 -6.91
C ARG A 75 -11.31 -4.90 -6.16
N LYS A 76 -12.23 -5.02 -5.20
CA LYS A 76 -12.67 -3.92 -4.33
C LYS A 76 -11.52 -3.40 -3.45
N LEU A 77 -10.66 -4.28 -2.94
CA LEU A 77 -9.45 -3.91 -2.22
C LEU A 77 -8.50 -3.10 -3.12
N LEU A 78 -8.17 -3.57 -4.33
CA LEU A 78 -7.27 -2.87 -5.25
C LEU A 78 -7.79 -1.48 -5.62
N GLY A 79 -9.10 -1.32 -5.85
CA GLY A 79 -9.71 -0.01 -6.06
C GLY A 79 -9.58 0.92 -4.84
N ARG A 80 -9.62 0.37 -3.61
CA ARG A 80 -9.39 1.13 -2.38
C ARG A 80 -7.93 1.53 -2.23
N LEU A 81 -7.01 0.60 -2.46
CA LEU A 81 -5.57 0.83 -2.41
C LEU A 81 -5.11 1.86 -3.45
N ARG A 82 -5.75 1.88 -4.63
CA ARG A 82 -5.51 2.91 -5.64
C ARG A 82 -5.84 4.30 -5.13
N ARG A 83 -6.99 4.44 -4.47
CA ARG A 83 -7.40 5.71 -3.84
C ARG A 83 -6.57 6.11 -2.62
N GLN A 84 -5.71 5.22 -2.11
CA GLN A 84 -4.84 5.44 -0.97
C GLN A 84 -3.38 5.67 -1.37
N GLY A 85 -3.08 5.74 -2.66
CA GLY A 85 -1.70 5.92 -3.14
C GLY A 85 -0.80 4.71 -2.89
N VAL A 86 -1.36 3.50 -2.70
CA VAL A 86 -0.60 2.25 -2.59
C VAL A 86 -0.44 1.57 -3.94
N VAL A 87 -1.52 1.59 -4.73
CA VAL A 87 -1.57 1.02 -6.07
C VAL A 87 -1.67 2.17 -7.05
N ALA A 88 -0.84 2.18 -8.09
CA ALA A 88 -0.99 3.13 -9.17
C ALA A 88 -2.08 2.67 -10.15
N GLU A 89 -2.03 1.41 -10.56
CA GLU A 89 -3.03 0.79 -11.43
C GLU A 89 -3.10 -0.72 -11.22
N PHE A 90 -4.19 -1.33 -11.67
CA PHE A 90 -4.30 -2.78 -11.72
C PHE A 90 -5.17 -3.20 -12.90
N ARG A 91 -4.86 -4.38 -13.45
CA ARG A 91 -5.61 -5.02 -14.54
C ARG A 91 -5.69 -6.51 -14.32
N GLU A 92 -6.72 -7.14 -14.89
CA GLU A 92 -6.76 -8.60 -14.92
C GLU A 92 -5.63 -9.12 -15.82
N HIS A 93 -4.80 -10.02 -15.28
CA HIS A 93 -3.68 -10.63 -16.01
C HIS A 93 -4.13 -11.90 -16.72
N THR A 94 -4.84 -12.75 -15.98
CA THR A 94 -5.56 -13.94 -16.47
C THR A 94 -6.81 -14.14 -15.63
N PRO A 95 -7.82 -14.90 -16.10
CA PRO A 95 -9.02 -15.18 -15.32
C PRO A 95 -8.68 -15.64 -13.90
N GLY A 96 -8.96 -14.79 -12.92
CA GLY A 96 -8.63 -15.08 -11.53
C GLY A 96 -7.27 -14.59 -11.03
N SER A 97 -6.69 -13.58 -11.67
CA SER A 97 -5.45 -12.94 -11.22
C SER A 97 -5.36 -11.49 -11.68
N PHE A 98 -4.75 -10.64 -10.86
CA PHE A 98 -4.54 -9.24 -11.14
C PHE A 98 -3.05 -8.92 -11.18
N ALA A 99 -2.60 -8.29 -12.27
CA ALA A 99 -1.33 -7.57 -12.30
C ALA A 99 -1.57 -6.18 -11.71
N VAL A 100 -0.74 -5.79 -10.76
CA VAL A 100 -0.90 -4.58 -9.95
C VAL A 100 0.41 -3.81 -9.99
N ARG A 101 0.38 -2.58 -10.52
CA ARG A 101 1.51 -1.66 -10.46
C ARG A 101 1.40 -0.85 -9.17
N LEU A 102 2.46 -0.84 -8.36
CA LEU A 102 2.48 -0.09 -7.11
C LEU A 102 2.77 1.38 -7.36
N ALA A 103 2.29 2.23 -6.47
CA ALA A 103 2.60 3.65 -6.48
C ALA A 103 3.91 3.90 -5.71
N SER A 104 4.61 4.98 -6.05
CA SER A 104 5.77 5.42 -5.28
C SER A 104 5.38 5.85 -3.87
N LEU A 105 6.34 5.86 -2.93
CA LEU A 105 6.09 6.36 -1.57
C LEU A 105 5.79 7.86 -1.59
N ARG A 106 6.45 8.62 -2.47
CA ARG A 106 6.16 10.03 -2.75
C ARG A 106 4.71 10.25 -3.14
N ALA A 107 4.17 9.47 -4.09
CA ALA A 107 2.77 9.56 -4.50
C ALA A 107 1.78 9.28 -3.35
N MET A 108 2.15 8.42 -2.40
CA MET A 108 1.36 8.19 -1.19
C MET A 108 1.35 9.42 -0.27
N PHE A 109 2.48 10.13 -0.14
CA PHE A 109 2.60 11.32 0.70
C PHE A 109 1.95 12.56 0.10
N GLU A 110 1.98 12.69 -1.23
CA GLU A 110 1.40 13.82 -1.96
C GLU A 110 -0.10 13.65 -2.21
N ALA A 111 -0.64 12.44 -2.02
CA ALA A 111 -2.06 12.19 -2.18
C ALA A 111 -2.90 13.17 -1.33
N PRO A 112 -3.90 13.84 -1.92
CA PRO A 112 -4.70 14.83 -1.21
C PRO A 112 -5.31 14.27 0.08
N PRO A 113 -5.20 14.97 1.22
CA PRO A 113 -5.90 14.58 2.43
C PRO A 113 -7.40 14.60 2.14
N ARG A 114 -8.10 13.54 2.57
CA ARG A 114 -9.54 13.44 2.35
C ARG A 114 -10.26 14.45 3.25
N THR A 115 -10.71 15.57 2.69
CA THR A 115 -11.82 16.32 3.28
C THR A 115 -13.02 15.39 3.27
N ARG A 116 -13.63 15.22 4.44
CA ARG A 116 -14.81 14.37 4.63
C ARG A 116 -16.02 15.19 4.18
N ASP A 117 -16.13 15.47 2.89
CA ASP A 117 -17.22 16.29 2.38
C ASP A 117 -18.52 15.48 2.29
N GLY A 118 -19.54 15.99 2.99
CA GLY A 118 -20.95 15.85 2.65
C GLY A 118 -21.66 14.58 3.10
N GLY A 119 -22.29 14.63 4.27
CA GLY A 119 -23.38 13.72 4.63
C GLY A 119 -23.41 13.37 6.10
N ALA A 120 -24.34 13.99 6.84
CA ALA A 120 -24.73 13.61 8.18
C ALA A 120 -24.93 12.09 8.25
N SER A 121 -24.01 11.38 8.91
CA SER A 121 -24.17 9.98 9.25
C SER A 121 -23.30 9.71 10.47
N ARG A 122 -24.01 9.34 11.54
CA ARG A 122 -23.53 8.83 12.84
C ARG A 122 -22.13 8.22 12.79
N PRO A 123 -21.28 8.42 13.81
CA PRO A 123 -20.00 7.75 13.89
C PRO A 123 -20.22 6.24 13.85
N SER A 124 -19.93 5.63 12.69
CA SER A 124 -19.73 4.20 12.57
C SER A 124 -18.60 3.85 13.53
N ARG A 125 -18.96 3.09 14.56
CA ARG A 125 -18.13 2.54 15.65
C ARG A 125 -17.11 1.52 15.13
N ARG A 126 -16.54 1.73 13.95
CA ARG A 126 -15.51 0.87 13.36
C ARG A 126 -14.15 1.49 13.62
N ALA A 127 -13.67 1.25 14.85
CA ALA A 127 -12.34 1.57 15.37
C ALA A 127 -11.81 2.92 14.91
N ALA A 128 -12.02 3.96 15.73
CA ALA A 128 -11.09 5.07 15.77
C ALA A 128 -9.71 4.46 16.08
N ARG A 129 -8.95 4.13 15.02
CA ARG A 129 -7.54 3.82 15.15
C ARG A 129 -6.95 5.09 15.74
N THR A 130 -6.48 5.02 16.99
CA THR A 130 -5.78 6.10 17.67
C THR A 130 -4.79 6.71 16.68
N PRO A 131 -4.76 8.04 16.51
CA PRO A 131 -3.73 8.66 15.69
C PRO A 131 -2.39 8.12 16.16
N ALA A 132 -1.58 7.60 15.23
CA ALA A 132 -0.27 7.09 15.59
C ALA A 132 0.53 8.29 16.11
N THR A 133 0.97 8.23 17.37
CA THR A 133 1.61 9.34 18.06
C THR A 133 3.12 9.30 17.80
N LEU A 134 3.72 10.44 17.45
CA LEU A 134 5.17 10.58 17.28
C LEU A 134 5.98 10.27 18.56
N PRO A 135 5.51 10.60 19.78
CA PRO A 135 6.17 10.16 21.01
C PRO A 135 6.32 8.64 21.05
N GLY A 136 7.56 8.18 21.25
CA GLY A 136 7.92 6.76 21.32
C GLY A 136 8.72 6.23 20.13
N LEU A 137 8.92 7.03 19.09
CA LEU A 137 9.84 6.70 18.00
C LEU A 137 11.30 6.91 18.40
N GLU A 138 12.17 6.06 17.89
CA GLU A 138 13.61 6.19 18.04
C GLU A 138 14.11 7.54 17.46
N PRO A 139 15.12 8.18 18.08
CA PRO A 139 15.62 9.48 17.63
C PRO A 139 16.05 9.51 16.15
N GLU A 140 16.63 8.41 15.67
CA GLU A 140 17.02 8.26 14.27
C GLU A 140 15.81 8.27 13.32
N THR A 141 14.75 7.55 13.67
CA THR A 141 13.51 7.49 12.89
C THR A 141 12.81 8.84 12.88
N LEU A 142 12.81 9.55 14.01
CA LEU A 142 12.31 10.93 14.10
C LEU A 142 13.11 11.89 13.19
N ALA A 143 14.44 11.76 13.16
CA ALA A 143 15.29 12.59 12.31
C ALA A 143 15.00 12.33 10.81
N LEU A 144 14.85 11.08 10.40
CA LEU A 144 14.46 10.73 9.02
C LEU A 144 13.09 11.26 8.65
N LEU A 145 12.10 11.13 9.55
CA LEU A 145 10.76 11.62 9.35
C LEU A 145 10.72 13.15 9.23
N ARG A 146 11.54 13.84 10.04
CA ARG A 146 11.71 15.30 9.97
C ARG A 146 12.30 15.73 8.63
N ARG A 147 13.38 15.07 8.18
CA ARG A 147 13.98 15.35 6.86
C ARG A 147 12.95 15.18 5.74
N LEU A 148 12.20 14.09 5.75
CA LEU A 148 11.15 13.83 4.76
C LEU A 148 10.03 14.88 4.81
N ALA A 149 9.65 15.34 6.00
CA ALA A 149 8.68 16.42 6.15
C ALA A 149 9.19 17.71 5.48
N ILE A 150 10.44 18.08 5.72
CA ILE A 150 11.05 19.28 5.12
C ILE A 150 11.10 19.18 3.59
N HIS A 151 11.62 18.08 3.02
CA HIS A 151 11.64 17.88 1.56
C HIS A 151 10.23 17.95 0.94
N SER A 152 9.25 17.35 1.61
CA SER A 152 7.88 17.41 1.12
C SER A 152 7.28 18.82 1.15
N LEU A 153 7.57 19.61 2.18
CA LEU A 153 7.09 20.99 2.27
C LEU A 153 7.78 21.88 1.22
N ASP A 154 9.07 21.67 1.01
CA ASP A 154 9.84 22.35 -0.03
C ASP A 154 9.29 22.04 -1.43
N SER A 155 8.95 20.78 -1.73
CA SER A 155 8.32 20.39 -2.99
C SER A 155 6.95 21.03 -3.25
N LEU A 156 6.29 21.56 -2.20
CA LEU A 156 5.04 22.33 -2.30
C LEU A 156 5.29 23.84 -2.39
N GLY A 157 6.54 24.29 -2.48
CA GLY A 157 6.95 25.70 -2.52
C GLY A 157 6.93 26.39 -1.14
N ILE A 158 6.83 25.65 -0.05
CA ILE A 158 6.82 26.21 1.31
C ILE A 158 8.24 26.28 1.83
N ALA A 159 8.89 27.43 1.58
CA ALA A 159 10.23 27.72 2.08
C ALA A 159 10.21 28.07 3.58
N ALA A 160 11.19 27.57 4.33
CA ALA A 160 11.39 27.84 5.76
C ALA A 160 10.14 27.61 6.65
N PRO A 161 9.57 26.39 6.65
CA PRO A 161 8.44 26.07 7.51
C PRO A 161 8.82 26.14 9.00
N ASP A 162 7.92 26.61 9.85
CA ASP A 162 8.13 26.62 11.29
C ASP A 162 8.04 25.20 11.91
N GLU A 163 8.49 25.07 13.16
CA GLU A 163 8.52 23.78 13.88
C GLU A 163 7.14 23.13 14.03
N ALA A 164 6.08 23.92 14.19
CA ALA A 164 4.73 23.39 14.33
C ALA A 164 4.25 22.81 13.00
N PHE A 165 4.58 23.45 11.89
CA PHE A 165 4.24 23.01 10.55
C PHE A 165 5.02 21.76 10.15
N ILE A 166 6.32 21.70 10.47
CA ILE A 166 7.13 20.49 10.32
C ILE A 166 6.55 19.35 11.16
N GLY A 167 6.21 19.59 12.43
CA GLY A 167 5.63 18.59 13.32
C GLY A 167 4.30 18.03 12.81
N ASN A 168 3.43 18.88 12.25
CA ASN A 168 2.17 18.46 11.64
C ASN A 168 2.41 17.57 10.41
N GLU A 169 3.37 17.93 9.55
CA GLU A 169 3.69 17.13 8.37
C GLU A 169 4.34 15.79 8.77
N MET A 170 5.21 15.77 9.78
CA MET A 170 5.75 14.53 10.36
C MET A 170 4.62 13.60 10.84
N ALA A 171 3.67 14.12 11.61
CA ALA A 171 2.53 13.35 12.12
C ALA A 171 1.63 12.82 10.99
N ARG A 172 1.41 13.62 9.94
CA ARG A 172 0.66 13.23 8.73
C ARG A 172 1.35 12.07 8.01
N LYS A 173 2.65 12.18 7.74
CA LYS A 173 3.44 11.14 7.06
C LYS A 173 3.54 9.86 7.88
N PHE A 174 3.77 9.97 9.19
CA PHE A 174 3.76 8.81 10.09
C PHE A 174 2.40 8.09 10.09
N SER A 175 1.30 8.85 10.13
CA SER A 175 -0.05 8.29 10.03
C SER A 175 -0.33 7.62 8.67
N LEU A 176 0.31 8.05 7.59
CA LEU A 176 0.25 7.36 6.29
C LEU A 176 1.02 6.04 6.33
N LEU A 177 2.23 6.04 6.88
CA LEU A 177 3.07 4.84 7.03
C LEU A 177 2.44 3.80 7.96
N ALA A 178 1.87 4.20 9.10
CA ALA A 178 1.16 3.30 10.00
C ALA A 178 -0.08 2.68 9.32
N ARG A 179 -0.80 3.44 8.49
CA ARG A 179 -1.90 2.89 7.68
C ARG A 179 -1.38 1.92 6.60
N ALA A 180 -0.22 2.20 6.00
CA ALA A 180 0.46 1.30 5.08
C ALA A 180 0.98 0.02 5.77
N ALA A 181 1.37 0.08 7.05
CA ALA A 181 1.70 -1.13 7.81
C ALA A 181 0.46 -1.96 8.18
N GLY A 182 -0.76 -1.42 8.01
CA GLY A 182 -1.98 -2.06 8.47
C GLY A 182 -2.19 -2.02 9.98
N GLY A 183 -1.28 -1.40 10.75
CA GLY A 183 -1.24 -1.40 12.21
C GLY A 183 -0.09 -0.52 12.76
N GLN A 184 0.46 -0.88 13.92
CA GLN A 184 1.68 -0.25 14.43
C GLN A 184 2.88 -0.71 13.59
N PRO A 185 3.57 0.19 12.88
CA PRO A 185 4.73 -0.18 12.08
C PRO A 185 5.93 -0.49 12.97
N SER A 186 6.79 -1.43 12.57
CA SER A 186 8.09 -1.62 13.24
C SER A 186 9.05 -0.48 12.87
N GLU A 187 10.00 -0.20 13.76
CA GLU A 187 11.05 0.80 13.51
C GLU A 187 11.82 0.53 12.21
N ASP A 188 12.21 -0.71 11.95
CA ASP A 188 12.94 -1.05 10.72
C ASP A 188 12.13 -0.83 9.45
N MET A 189 10.82 -1.12 9.49
CA MET A 189 9.92 -0.84 8.37
C MET A 189 9.77 0.67 8.15
N LEU A 190 9.66 1.45 9.23
CA LEU A 190 9.63 2.91 9.15
C LEU A 190 10.91 3.45 8.53
N ARG A 191 12.08 3.08 9.05
CA ARG A 191 13.38 3.56 8.54
C ARG A 191 13.54 3.20 7.07
N THR A 192 13.25 1.96 6.69
CA THR A 192 13.30 1.52 5.29
C THR A 192 12.40 2.36 4.39
N ALA A 193 11.14 2.57 4.80
CA ALA A 193 10.20 3.39 4.05
C ALA A 193 10.64 4.86 3.95
N LEU A 194 11.17 5.43 5.04
CA LEU A 194 11.64 6.82 5.08
C LEU A 194 12.88 7.03 4.20
N HIS A 195 13.85 6.11 4.24
CA HIS A 195 15.01 6.15 3.36
C HIS A 195 14.60 6.07 1.89
N HIS A 196 13.72 5.14 1.55
CA HIS A 196 13.21 5.01 0.19
C HIS A 196 12.44 6.23 -0.28
N ALA A 197 11.62 6.84 0.59
CA ALA A 197 10.91 8.06 0.26
C ALA A 197 11.86 9.24 0.05
N LEU A 198 12.89 9.40 0.90
CA LEU A 198 13.90 10.45 0.74
C LEU A 198 14.63 10.31 -0.60
N LEU A 199 15.03 9.10 -0.98
CA LEU A 199 15.62 8.85 -2.29
C LEU A 199 14.70 9.27 -3.43
N GLU A 200 13.38 9.03 -3.33
CA GLU A 200 12.42 9.46 -4.36
C GLU A 200 12.23 10.99 -4.44
N TYR A 201 12.52 11.74 -3.38
CA TYR A 201 12.57 13.20 -3.42
C TYR A 201 13.89 13.69 -4.02
N GLU A 202 15.02 13.12 -3.57
CA GLU A 202 16.37 13.45 -4.08
C GLU A 202 16.51 13.14 -5.58
N ASP A 203 15.99 12.00 -6.05
CA ASP A 203 16.00 11.60 -7.47
C ASP A 203 15.05 12.44 -8.34
N GLY A 204 14.04 13.09 -7.72
CA GLY A 204 13.03 13.88 -8.42
C GLY A 204 13.35 15.37 -8.54
N ASP A 205 14.37 15.84 -7.84
CA ASP A 205 14.88 17.22 -7.87
C ASP A 205 16.12 17.37 -8.80
N ALA A 206 16.53 16.27 -9.46
CA ALA A 206 17.63 16.22 -10.45
C ALA A 206 17.11 16.25 -11.90
#